data_AF-A0A850J5B1-F1
#
_entry.id   AF-A0A850J5B1-F1
#
_cell.length_a   1.000
_cell.length_b   1.000
_cell.length_c   1.000
_cell.angle_alpha   90.00
_cell.angle_beta   90.00
_cell.angle_gamma   90.00
#
_symmetry.space_group_name_H-M   'P 1'
#
loop_
_entity.id
_entity.type
_entity.pdbx_description
1 polymer ?
#
loop_
_entity_poly.entity_id
_entity_poly.type
_entity_poly.pdbx_seq_one_letter_code
_entity_poly.pdbx_strand_id
1 'polypeptide(L)'
;MGARLVGSEMCIRDRSCTYVSAVTRGAPVTVGWVGDSRAYWLSADGDAEPGPAPDETGPDAAEISTGDMAELGPSRRLTEDDSWAAFMVAEGSLTEAEAEAHPNAHVITAWLGVDAGEVRPHVATFRPAGPGTLLVCSDGLWNYFPAAGDLAALPASGPGGPADPLDTARTLVRHALEAGGRDNITVAVIPLPSPAPSALDHTAPDRQAESRETPQSTEPR
;
A
#
# COMPACT_ATOMS: atom_id res chain seq x y z
N MET A 1 39.58 7.97 2.38
CA MET A 1 38.96 7.78 1.05
C MET A 1 37.51 8.18 1.21
N GLY A 2 37.05 9.40 0.96
CA GLY A 2 37.43 10.41 -0.02
C GLY A 2 36.17 10.71 -0.86
N ALA A 3 35.11 11.21 -0.22
CA ALA A 3 33.85 11.55 -0.90
C ALA A 3 34.12 12.66 -1.92
N ARG A 4 33.85 12.37 -3.19
CA ARG A 4 34.06 13.30 -4.29
C ARG A 4 32.78 14.11 -4.45
N LEU A 5 32.78 15.35 -3.97
CA LEU A 5 31.79 16.35 -4.34
C LEU A 5 32.02 16.67 -5.82
N VAL A 6 31.13 16.19 -6.70
CA VAL A 6 31.14 16.54 -8.12
C VAL A 6 30.47 17.90 -8.25
N GLY A 7 31.29 18.92 -8.49
CA GLY A 7 30.85 20.29 -8.72
C GLY A 7 30.21 20.48 -10.10
N SER A 8 29.11 21.24 -10.09
CA SER A 8 28.77 22.28 -11.07
C SER A 8 28.93 21.96 -12.57
N GLU A 9 28.05 21.12 -13.09
CA GLU A 9 27.53 21.22 -14.46
C GLU A 9 26.19 20.48 -14.54
N MET A 10 25.22 20.85 -13.69
CA MET A 10 23.87 20.27 -13.68
C MET A 10 23.05 20.84 -14.85
N CYS A 11 23.50 20.56 -16.07
CA CYS A 11 22.70 20.74 -17.27
C CYS A 11 21.72 19.56 -17.35
N ILE A 12 20.42 19.83 -17.41
CA ILE A 12 19.34 18.87 -17.69
C ILE A 12 19.76 17.95 -18.86
N ARG A 13 20.31 16.76 -18.59
CA ARG A 13 20.65 15.79 -19.65
C ARG A 13 20.46 14.31 -19.30
N ASP A 14 20.25 13.96 -18.04
CA ASP A 14 19.94 12.59 -17.70
C ASP A 14 18.46 12.50 -17.28
N ARG A 15 17.69 11.73 -18.07
CA ARG A 15 16.28 11.46 -17.79
C ARG A 15 16.22 10.50 -16.61
N SER A 16 15.53 10.89 -15.55
CA SER A 16 15.23 10.02 -14.40
C SER A 16 13.72 9.96 -14.15
N CYS A 17 13.28 8.90 -13.49
CA CYS A 17 11.91 8.76 -13.01
C CYS A 17 11.85 7.87 -11.77
N THR A 18 10.80 8.05 -10.98
CA THR A 18 10.39 7.09 -9.96
C THR A 18 9.69 5.90 -10.61
N TYR A 19 9.46 4.86 -9.83
CA TYR A 19 8.69 3.69 -10.23
C TYR A 19 7.85 3.21 -9.06
N VAL A 20 6.58 2.92 -9.30
CA VAL A 20 5.72 2.22 -8.36
C VAL A 20 4.76 1.35 -9.14
N SER A 21 4.53 0.14 -8.65
CA SER A 21 3.64 -0.83 -9.28
C SER A 21 2.88 -1.59 -8.21
N ALA A 22 1.64 -1.96 -8.53
CA ALA A 22 0.83 -2.86 -7.73
C ALA A 22 0.32 -3.98 -8.65
N VAL A 23 0.58 -5.22 -8.27
CA VAL A 23 0.17 -6.43 -8.99
C VAL A 23 -0.74 -7.24 -8.07
N THR A 24 -1.93 -7.57 -8.55
CA THR A 24 -2.86 -8.45 -7.85
C THR A 24 -3.15 -9.67 -8.73
N ARG A 25 -3.12 -10.87 -8.12
CA ARG A 25 -3.51 -12.13 -8.77
C ARG A 25 -4.31 -12.96 -7.78
N GLY A 26 -5.63 -12.77 -7.77
CA GLY A 26 -6.50 -13.36 -6.75
C GLY A 26 -6.48 -12.53 -5.47
N ALA A 27 -6.23 -13.15 -4.32
CA ALA A 27 -6.17 -12.44 -3.04
C ALA A 27 -4.89 -11.61 -2.80
N PRO A 28 -3.67 -12.10 -3.07
CA PRO A 28 -2.45 -11.36 -2.68
C PRO A 28 -2.23 -10.11 -3.54
N VAL A 29 -1.64 -9.09 -2.90
CA VAL A 29 -1.20 -7.84 -3.51
C VAL A 29 0.30 -7.72 -3.36
N THR A 30 1.02 -7.62 -4.47
CA THR A 30 2.46 -7.32 -4.47
C THR A 30 2.69 -5.90 -4.94
N VAL A 31 3.41 -5.11 -4.16
CA VAL A 31 3.83 -3.76 -4.51
C VAL A 31 5.34 -3.76 -4.74
N GLY A 32 5.79 -3.10 -5.80
CA GLY A 32 7.21 -2.88 -6.06
C GLY A 32 7.49 -1.43 -6.42
N TRP A 33 8.52 -0.81 -5.83
CA TRP A 33 8.78 0.62 -5.97
C TRP A 33 10.26 1.01 -5.90
N VAL A 34 10.55 2.20 -6.44
CA VAL A 34 11.80 2.97 -6.37
C VAL A 34 11.41 4.46 -6.38
N GLY A 35 11.94 5.24 -5.44
CA GLY A 35 11.62 6.66 -5.28
C GLY A 35 10.53 6.90 -4.25
N ASP A 36 9.81 8.01 -4.40
CA ASP A 36 8.83 8.53 -3.43
C ASP A 36 7.38 8.51 -3.97
N SER A 37 7.15 7.82 -5.08
CA SER A 37 5.80 7.51 -5.54
C SER A 37 5.22 6.39 -4.68
N ARG A 38 3.98 6.56 -4.21
CA ARG A 38 3.45 5.76 -3.11
C ARG A 38 2.32 4.83 -3.55
N ALA A 39 2.17 3.73 -2.80
CA ALA A 39 0.98 2.90 -2.83
C ALA A 39 0.29 2.88 -1.46
N TYR A 40 -1.04 2.82 -1.46
CA TYR A 40 -1.86 2.76 -0.26
C TYR A 40 -2.90 1.64 -0.37
N TRP A 41 -3.20 1.02 0.77
CA TRP A 41 -4.41 0.26 0.98
C TRP A 41 -5.43 1.15 1.67
N LEU A 42 -6.65 1.22 1.15
CA LEU A 42 -7.78 1.94 1.73
C LEU A 42 -8.87 0.92 2.04
N SER A 43 -9.09 0.65 3.32
CA SER A 43 -10.08 -0.32 3.79
C SER A 43 -11.48 0.17 3.51
N ALA A 44 -12.36 -0.71 3.02
CA ALA A 44 -13.78 -0.39 2.90
C ALA A 44 -14.50 -0.33 4.26
N ASP A 45 -13.95 -0.99 5.28
CA ASP A 45 -14.54 -1.06 6.62
C ASP A 45 -14.23 0.18 7.48
N GLY A 46 -13.44 1.13 6.95
CA GLY A 46 -13.31 2.49 7.50
C GLY A 46 -12.28 2.69 8.61
N ASP A 47 -11.61 1.64 9.06
CA ASP A 47 -10.51 1.78 10.02
C ASP A 47 -9.25 2.24 9.27
N ALA A 48 -8.58 3.29 9.77
CA ALA A 48 -7.24 3.67 9.35
C ALA A 48 -6.28 3.37 10.49
N GLU A 49 -5.13 2.75 10.21
CA GLU A 49 -4.07 2.72 11.20
C GLU A 49 -3.60 4.16 11.40
N PRO A 50 -3.34 4.62 12.64
CA PRO A 50 -2.42 5.73 12.82
C PRO A 50 -1.11 5.36 12.10
N GLY A 51 -0.46 6.33 11.44
CA GLY A 51 0.80 6.11 10.72
C GLY A 51 1.78 5.28 11.56
N PRO A 52 2.62 4.44 10.92
CA PRO A 52 3.33 3.36 11.60
C PRO A 52 4.01 3.85 12.88
N ALA A 53 3.65 3.23 14.01
CA ALA A 53 4.31 3.41 15.29
C ALA A 53 5.75 2.82 15.22
N PRO A 54 6.70 3.33 16.03
CA PRO A 54 8.12 3.01 15.88
C PRO A 54 8.36 1.57 16.34
N ASP A 55 9.32 0.90 15.69
CA ASP A 55 9.63 -0.53 15.84
C ASP A 55 8.61 -1.44 15.13
N GLU A 56 8.86 -1.71 13.84
CA GLU A 56 9.19 -3.06 13.37
C GLU A 56 10.21 -2.94 12.23
N THR A 57 11.31 -3.66 12.34
CA THR A 57 12.42 -3.69 11.38
C THR A 57 11.91 -4.04 9.98
N GLY A 58 12.11 -3.15 9.01
CA GLY A 58 11.73 -3.39 7.62
C GLY A 58 12.31 -4.71 7.10
N PRO A 59 11.57 -5.49 6.30
CA PRO A 59 12.06 -6.77 5.81
C PRO A 59 13.25 -6.53 4.88
N ASP A 60 14.35 -7.23 5.17
CA ASP A 60 15.56 -7.23 4.35
C ASP A 60 15.19 -7.63 2.90
N ALA A 61 15.72 -6.89 1.94
CA ALA A 61 15.38 -7.04 0.55
C ALA A 61 15.85 -8.42 0.03
N ALA A 62 14.88 -9.19 -0.49
CA ALA A 62 14.99 -10.46 -1.20
C ALA A 62 15.03 -11.77 -0.37
N GLU A 63 13.85 -12.39 -0.21
CA GLU A 63 13.53 -13.76 -0.69
C GLU A 63 11.99 -13.96 -0.60
N ILE A 64 11.35 -14.40 -1.68
CA ILE A 64 9.90 -14.71 -1.66
C ILE A 64 9.71 -16.04 -0.93
N SER A 65 9.61 -15.98 0.40
CA SER A 65 9.00 -17.03 1.21
C SER A 65 7.50 -16.77 1.27
N THR A 66 6.69 -17.70 0.79
CA THR A 66 5.22 -17.66 0.86
C THR A 66 4.67 -17.71 2.31
N GLY A 67 5.55 -17.76 3.32
CA GLY A 67 5.19 -18.03 4.71
C GLY A 67 4.78 -16.83 5.59
N ASP A 68 5.07 -15.59 5.21
CA ASP A 68 4.90 -14.43 6.12
C ASP A 68 4.36 -13.18 5.41
N MET A 69 3.16 -13.30 4.82
CA MET A 69 2.49 -12.18 4.16
C MET A 69 1.77 -11.31 5.17
N ALA A 70 2.19 -10.05 5.35
CA ALA A 70 1.51 -9.12 6.23
C ALA A 70 0.05 -8.88 5.78
N GLU A 71 -0.89 -8.96 6.72
CA GLU A 71 -2.30 -8.71 6.44
C GLU A 71 -2.61 -7.21 6.26
N LEU A 72 -3.58 -6.89 5.40
CA LEU A 72 -4.13 -5.53 5.21
C LEU A 72 -5.54 -5.49 5.77
N GLY A 73 -5.67 -5.03 7.01
CA GLY A 73 -6.96 -4.65 7.58
C GLY A 73 -7.21 -3.16 7.34
N PRO A 74 -6.80 -2.28 8.27
CA PRO A 74 -7.00 -0.85 8.19
C PRO A 74 -6.24 -0.15 7.05
N SER A 75 -6.74 1.03 6.66
CA SER A 75 -6.14 1.90 5.66
C SER A 75 -4.74 2.33 6.06
N ARG A 76 -3.74 2.13 5.18
CA ARG A 76 -2.33 2.44 5.44
C ARG A 76 -1.50 2.63 4.16
N ARG A 77 -0.35 3.31 4.29
CA ARG A 77 0.70 3.35 3.27
C ARG A 77 1.38 1.98 3.16
N LEU A 78 1.70 1.56 1.94
CA LEU A 78 2.32 0.25 1.64
C LEU A 78 3.79 0.36 1.20
N THR A 79 4.26 1.58 0.93
CA THR A 79 5.60 1.88 0.46
C THR A 79 6.34 2.74 1.47
N GLU A 80 7.66 2.68 1.44
CA GLU A 80 8.57 3.59 2.14
C GLU A 80 9.29 4.43 1.09
N ASP A 81 9.35 5.75 1.28
CA ASP A 81 9.94 6.61 0.27
C ASP A 81 11.47 6.44 0.23
N ASP A 82 12.06 6.37 -0.96
CA ASP A 82 13.50 6.57 -1.11
C ASP A 82 13.82 8.07 -1.03
N SER A 83 13.76 8.62 0.17
CA SER A 83 14.02 10.03 0.47
C SER A 83 15.05 10.20 1.59
N TRP A 84 15.67 11.39 1.65
CA TRP A 84 16.58 11.72 2.72
C TRP A 84 15.89 11.66 4.09
N ALA A 85 14.65 12.14 4.21
CA ALA A 85 13.90 12.05 5.46
C ALA A 85 13.72 10.59 5.90
N ALA A 86 13.21 9.73 5.01
CA ALA A 86 12.99 8.32 5.30
C ALA A 86 14.29 7.61 5.70
N PHE A 87 15.40 7.89 4.99
CA PHE A 87 16.72 7.37 5.34
C PHE A 87 17.16 7.78 6.75
N MET A 88 17.01 9.05 7.12
CA MET A 88 17.42 9.55 8.43
C MET A 88 16.58 8.97 9.58
N VAL A 89 15.30 8.71 9.32
CA VAL A 89 14.39 8.03 10.27
C VAL A 89 14.77 6.56 10.42
N ALA A 90 15.00 5.85 9.30
CA ALA A 90 15.39 4.44 9.30
C ALA A 90 16.72 4.20 10.04
N GLU A 91 17.68 5.11 9.91
CA GLU A 91 18.95 5.09 10.65
C GLU A 91 18.82 5.52 12.13
N GLY A 92 17.60 5.87 12.59
CA GLY A 92 17.35 6.36 13.94
C GLY A 92 18.04 7.69 14.28
N SER A 93 18.49 8.42 13.27
CA SER A 93 19.25 9.67 13.43
C SER A 93 18.36 10.88 13.65
N LEU A 94 17.12 10.85 13.14
CA LEU A 94 16.08 11.85 13.37
C LEU A 94 14.76 11.17 13.68
N THR A 95 13.91 11.83 14.46
CA THR A 95 12.50 11.46 14.53
C THR A 95 11.80 11.82 13.22
N GLU A 96 10.65 11.20 12.92
CA GLU A 96 9.87 11.50 11.71
C GLU A 96 9.51 12.99 11.61
N ALA A 97 9.07 13.59 12.71
CA ALA A 97 8.74 15.02 12.75
C ALA A 97 9.95 15.92 12.46
N GLU A 98 11.14 15.56 12.93
CA GLU A 98 12.38 16.30 12.66
C GLU A 98 12.84 16.12 11.20
N ALA A 99 12.73 14.91 10.67
CA ALA A 99 13.09 14.58 9.31
C ALA A 99 12.20 15.30 8.30
N GLU A 100 10.88 15.32 8.52
CA GLU A 100 9.89 16.00 7.68
C GLU A 100 10.02 17.53 7.72
N ALA A 101 10.43 18.10 8.86
CA ALA A 101 10.67 19.54 8.98
C ALA A 101 11.99 20.00 8.32
N HIS A 102 12.83 19.07 7.87
CA HIS A 102 14.16 19.39 7.35
C HIS A 102 14.08 19.96 5.91
N PRO A 103 14.93 20.94 5.54
CA PRO A 103 14.93 21.51 4.17
C PRO A 103 15.15 20.49 3.05
N ASN A 104 15.78 19.35 3.37
CA ASN A 104 16.06 18.27 2.42
C ASN A 104 15.08 17.10 2.53
N ALA A 105 13.96 17.22 3.26
CA ALA A 105 13.06 16.10 3.53
C ALA A 105 12.65 15.35 2.24
N HIS A 106 12.33 16.10 1.20
CA HIS A 106 11.88 15.59 -0.10
C HIS A 106 13.01 15.26 -1.09
N VAL A 107 14.28 15.27 -0.66
CA VAL A 107 15.38 14.91 -1.57
C VAL A 107 15.34 13.40 -1.80
N ILE A 108 15.02 13.00 -3.03
CA ILE A 108 14.99 11.61 -3.46
C ILE A 108 16.42 11.01 -3.43
N THR A 109 16.54 9.80 -2.89
CA THR A 109 17.81 9.06 -2.72
C THR A 109 17.95 7.87 -3.68
N ALA A 110 16.86 7.42 -4.31
CA ALA A 110 16.88 6.40 -5.36
C ALA A 110 15.88 6.70 -6.49
N TRP A 111 16.29 6.48 -7.74
CA TRP A 111 15.47 6.68 -8.93
C TRP A 111 15.96 5.78 -10.07
N LEU A 112 15.15 5.60 -11.11
CA LEU A 112 15.58 4.95 -12.34
C LEU A 112 16.08 6.01 -13.32
N GLY A 113 17.24 5.79 -13.94
CA GLY A 113 17.82 6.79 -14.84
C GLY A 113 19.23 6.41 -15.33
N VAL A 114 19.77 7.22 -16.23
CA VAL A 114 21.13 7.05 -16.76
C VAL A 114 22.20 7.26 -15.69
N ASP A 115 21.90 8.14 -14.73
CA ASP A 115 22.73 8.49 -13.59
C ASP A 115 22.43 7.65 -12.34
N ALA A 116 21.43 6.77 -12.41
CA ALA A 116 21.14 5.85 -11.33
C ALA A 116 22.30 4.86 -11.19
N GLY A 117 22.81 4.72 -9.95
CA GLY A 117 23.76 3.67 -9.61
C GLY A 117 23.12 2.27 -9.64
N GLU A 118 23.66 1.32 -8.88
CA GLU A 118 22.97 0.06 -8.64
C GLU A 118 21.74 0.32 -7.75
N VAL A 119 20.54 0.23 -8.33
CA VAL A 119 19.27 0.39 -7.62
C VAL A 119 18.71 -0.99 -7.29
N ARG A 120 18.44 -1.23 -6.00
CA ARG A 120 17.64 -2.39 -5.56
C ARG A 120 16.19 -1.93 -5.39
N PRO A 121 15.24 -2.41 -6.21
CA PRO A 121 13.85 -2.09 -6.01
C PRO A 121 13.31 -2.77 -4.75
N HIS A 122 12.46 -2.04 -4.04
CA HIS A 122 11.71 -2.59 -2.92
C HIS A 122 10.56 -3.46 -3.43
N VAL A 123 10.26 -4.56 -2.73
CA VAL A 123 9.13 -5.44 -3.05
C VAL A 123 8.49 -5.94 -1.76
N ALA A 124 7.19 -5.73 -1.61
CA ALA A 124 6.41 -6.22 -0.48
C ALA A 124 5.14 -6.91 -0.96
N THR A 125 4.74 -7.99 -0.30
CA THR A 125 3.54 -8.75 -0.64
C THR A 125 2.62 -8.84 0.57
N PHE A 126 1.36 -8.48 0.36
CA PHE A 126 0.35 -8.34 1.39
C PHE A 126 -0.90 -9.16 1.10
N ARG A 127 -1.64 -9.49 2.16
CA ARG A 127 -2.93 -10.18 2.06
C ARG A 127 -4.08 -9.29 2.54
N PRO A 128 -4.97 -8.81 1.65
CA PRO A 128 -6.20 -8.13 2.06
C PRO A 128 -7.04 -8.98 3.00
N ALA A 129 -7.41 -8.43 4.16
CA ALA A 129 -8.32 -9.07 5.11
C ALA A 129 -9.79 -8.91 4.67
N GLY A 130 -10.09 -7.88 3.89
CA GLY A 130 -11.43 -7.52 3.45
C GLY A 130 -11.44 -6.81 2.09
N PRO A 131 -12.62 -6.29 1.66
CA PRO A 131 -12.70 -5.46 0.48
C PRO A 131 -12.04 -4.10 0.73
N GLY A 132 -11.56 -3.47 -0.33
CA GLY A 132 -10.92 -2.17 -0.21
C GLY A 132 -10.40 -1.68 -1.55
N THR A 133 -9.57 -0.65 -1.51
CA THR A 133 -9.00 -0.02 -2.70
C THR A 133 -7.49 0.06 -2.58
N LEU A 134 -6.80 -0.40 -3.62
CA LEU A 134 -5.40 -0.03 -3.82
C LEU A 134 -5.33 1.28 -4.57
N LEU A 135 -4.57 2.22 -4.01
CA LEU A 135 -4.26 3.49 -4.63
C LEU A 135 -2.77 3.51 -4.96
N VAL A 136 -2.43 3.92 -6.18
CA VAL A 136 -1.05 4.21 -6.58
C VAL A 136 -1.00 5.66 -7.05
N CYS A 137 -0.06 6.45 -6.54
CA CYS A 137 0.00 7.87 -6.85
C CYS A 137 1.42 8.45 -6.83
N SER A 138 1.58 9.59 -7.52
CA SER A 138 2.76 10.44 -7.39
C SER A 138 2.68 11.35 -6.16
N ASP A 139 3.80 11.96 -5.81
CA ASP A 139 3.96 13.04 -4.82
C ASP A 139 3.07 14.26 -5.06
N GLY A 140 2.78 14.56 -6.33
CA GLY A 140 1.76 15.55 -6.69
C GLY A 140 0.38 15.27 -6.07
N LEU A 141 0.06 14.02 -5.71
CA LEU A 141 -1.14 13.71 -4.92
C LEU A 141 -0.85 13.75 -3.42
N TRP A 142 0.05 12.89 -2.94
CA TRP A 142 0.12 12.58 -1.51
C TRP A 142 0.59 13.75 -0.65
N ASN A 143 1.29 14.75 -1.22
CA ASN A 143 1.65 15.99 -0.51
C ASN A 143 0.43 16.78 0.02
N TYR A 144 -0.76 16.50 -0.50
CA TYR A 144 -2.02 17.12 -0.07
C TYR A 144 -2.84 16.25 0.90
N PHE A 145 -2.31 15.07 1.28
CA PHE A 145 -2.98 14.09 2.13
C PHE A 145 -2.07 13.68 3.31
N PRO A 146 -2.27 14.27 4.49
CA PRO A 146 -1.44 13.99 5.67
C PRO A 146 -1.46 12.50 6.09
N ALA A 147 -2.60 11.82 5.98
CA ALA A 147 -2.74 10.42 6.37
C ALA A 147 -3.52 9.56 5.35
N ALA A 148 -3.31 8.24 5.42
CA ALA A 148 -4.07 7.27 4.61
C ALA A 148 -5.58 7.32 4.91
N GLY A 149 -5.98 7.68 6.13
CA GLY A 149 -7.38 7.91 6.50
C GLY A 149 -8.03 9.07 5.72
N ASP A 150 -7.28 10.13 5.44
CA ASP A 150 -7.79 11.26 4.64
C ASP A 150 -8.09 10.84 3.20
N LEU A 151 -7.24 9.97 2.64
CA LEU A 151 -7.46 9.35 1.34
C LEU A 151 -8.66 8.40 1.34
N ALA A 152 -8.89 7.66 2.43
CA ALA A 152 -10.03 6.75 2.55
C ALA A 152 -11.37 7.48 2.70
N ALA A 153 -11.36 8.69 3.28
CA ALA A 153 -12.56 9.48 3.52
C ALA A 153 -13.13 10.14 2.25
N LEU A 154 -12.30 10.50 1.27
CA LEU A 154 -12.74 11.21 0.05
C LEU A 154 -13.61 10.39 -0.92
N PRO A 155 -13.30 9.11 -1.23
CA PRO A 155 -14.06 8.29 -2.19
C PRO A 155 -15.43 7.83 -1.68
N ALA A 156 -15.68 7.86 -0.36
CA ALA A 156 -16.86 7.28 0.27
C ALA A 156 -18.16 8.09 0.10
N SER A 157 -18.10 9.24 -0.57
CA SER A 157 -19.20 10.22 -0.59
C SER A 157 -19.98 10.18 -1.91
N GLY A 158 -20.86 9.20 -2.08
CA GLY A 158 -21.86 9.19 -3.15
C GLY A 158 -23.03 8.23 -2.90
N PRO A 159 -24.30 8.66 -3.01
CA PRO A 159 -25.44 7.76 -2.93
C PRO A 159 -25.56 6.96 -4.25
N GLY A 160 -25.29 5.65 -4.25
CA GLY A 160 -25.59 4.81 -5.43
C GLY A 160 -24.79 3.53 -5.70
N GLY A 161 -23.99 3.03 -4.77
CA GLY A 161 -23.18 1.81 -4.97
C GLY A 161 -21.67 2.09 -4.83
N PRO A 162 -20.79 1.09 -5.10
CA PRO A 162 -19.35 1.32 -5.07
C PRO A 162 -18.97 2.42 -6.05
N ALA A 163 -18.13 3.36 -5.61
CA ALA A 163 -17.71 4.49 -6.43
C ALA A 163 -17.00 4.00 -7.71
N ASP A 164 -17.33 4.63 -8.84
CA ASP A 164 -16.62 4.38 -10.10
C ASP A 164 -15.13 4.75 -9.94
N PRO A 165 -14.17 3.86 -10.26
CA PRO A 165 -12.75 4.11 -10.01
C PRO A 165 -12.22 5.36 -10.69
N LEU A 166 -12.72 5.69 -11.88
CA LEU A 166 -12.31 6.87 -12.62
C LEU A 166 -12.84 8.14 -11.95
N ASP A 167 -14.08 8.14 -11.47
CA ASP A 167 -14.64 9.27 -10.72
C ASP A 167 -13.97 9.46 -9.35
N THR A 168 -13.57 8.38 -8.68
CA THR A 168 -12.71 8.44 -7.49
C THR A 168 -11.36 9.10 -7.83
N ALA A 169 -10.68 8.63 -8.88
CA ALA A 169 -9.40 9.21 -9.30
C ALA A 169 -9.53 10.70 -9.64
N ARG A 170 -10.60 11.10 -10.35
CA ARG A 170 -10.89 12.51 -10.66
C ARG A 170 -11.12 13.36 -9.42
N THR A 171 -11.80 12.80 -8.42
CA THR A 171 -12.06 13.50 -7.16
C THR A 171 -10.77 13.76 -6.40
N LEU A 172 -9.89 12.75 -6.32
CA LEU A 172 -8.56 12.87 -5.72
C LEU A 172 -7.69 13.91 -6.44
N VAL A 173 -7.64 13.86 -7.77
CA VAL A 173 -6.90 14.84 -8.58
C VAL A 173 -7.45 16.24 -8.39
N ARG A 174 -8.78 16.41 -8.40
CA ARG A 174 -9.41 17.72 -8.19
C ARG A 174 -9.06 18.30 -6.82
N HIS A 175 -9.11 17.47 -5.77
CA HIS A 175 -8.73 17.91 -4.43
C HIS A 175 -7.29 18.44 -4.39
N ALA A 176 -6.33 17.70 -4.94
CA ALA A 176 -4.93 18.13 -4.99
C ALA A 176 -4.72 19.41 -5.82
N LEU A 177 -5.44 19.57 -6.93
CA LEU A 177 -5.43 20.81 -7.72
C LEU A 177 -5.99 22.00 -6.93
N GLU A 178 -7.10 21.82 -6.22
CA GLU A 178 -7.74 22.86 -5.40
C GLU A 178 -6.89 23.23 -4.17
N ALA A 179 -6.16 22.27 -3.61
CA ALA A 179 -5.22 22.50 -2.50
C ALA A 179 -3.90 23.15 -2.92
N GLY A 180 -3.62 23.26 -4.23
CA GLY A 180 -2.53 24.08 -4.77
C GLY A 180 -1.93 23.59 -6.07
N GLY A 181 -2.03 22.30 -6.41
CA GLY A 181 -1.63 21.74 -7.71
C GLY A 181 -0.21 22.10 -8.15
N ARG A 182 0.78 22.01 -7.26
CA ARG A 182 2.15 22.50 -7.52
C ARG A 182 3.01 21.55 -8.35
N ASP A 183 2.58 20.30 -8.52
CA ASP A 183 3.29 19.29 -9.27
C ASP A 183 2.36 18.49 -10.20
N ASN A 184 2.93 17.60 -11.02
CA ASN A 184 2.22 16.64 -11.85
C ASN A 184 1.53 15.58 -10.97
N ILE A 185 0.22 15.48 -11.13
CA ILE A 185 -0.62 14.59 -10.33
C ILE A 185 -0.97 13.36 -11.16
N THR A 186 -0.50 12.19 -10.72
CA THR A 186 -0.85 10.89 -11.31
C THR A 186 -1.50 10.03 -10.25
N VAL A 187 -2.62 9.38 -10.61
CA VAL A 187 -3.40 8.52 -9.71
C VAL A 187 -3.94 7.32 -10.46
N ALA A 188 -3.78 6.12 -9.89
CA ALA A 188 -4.46 4.91 -10.31
C ALA A 188 -5.24 4.31 -9.12
N VAL A 189 -6.51 3.99 -9.36
CA VAL A 189 -7.45 3.46 -8.35
C VAL A 189 -7.85 2.05 -8.78
N ILE A 190 -7.64 1.08 -7.89
CA ILE A 190 -7.88 -0.33 -8.17
C ILE A 190 -8.73 -0.90 -7.02
N PRO A 191 -10.06 -0.97 -7.18
CA PRO A 191 -10.91 -1.64 -6.20
C PRO A 191 -10.60 -3.14 -6.16
N LEU A 192 -10.45 -3.67 -4.95
CA LEU A 192 -10.32 -5.08 -4.69
C LEU A 192 -11.56 -5.59 -3.97
N PRO A 193 -12.23 -6.64 -4.49
CA PRO A 193 -13.33 -7.28 -3.79
C PRO A 193 -12.81 -8.01 -2.55
N SER A 194 -13.72 -8.43 -1.66
CA SER A 194 -13.36 -9.35 -0.59
C SER A 194 -12.68 -10.58 -1.18
N PRO A 195 -11.57 -11.05 -0.58
CA PRO A 195 -10.96 -12.30 -1.00
C PRO A 195 -12.01 -13.41 -0.89
N ALA A 196 -12.17 -14.19 -1.96
CA ALA A 196 -13.04 -15.37 -1.90
C ALA A 196 -12.54 -16.28 -0.77
N PRO A 197 -13.43 -16.86 0.05
CA PRO A 197 -13.03 -17.81 1.07
C PRO A 197 -12.22 -18.92 0.38
N SER A 198 -11.01 -19.17 0.87
CA SER A 198 -10.14 -20.15 0.24
C SER A 198 -10.82 -21.51 0.30
N ALA A 199 -10.97 -22.17 -0.85
CA ALA A 199 -11.63 -23.49 -0.95
C ALA A 199 -10.86 -24.62 -0.23
N LEU A 200 -9.81 -24.30 0.54
CA LEU A 200 -9.01 -25.25 1.31
C LEU A 200 -9.46 -25.39 2.77
N ASP A 201 -10.46 -24.62 3.22
CA ASP A 201 -10.97 -24.71 4.60
C ASP A 201 -12.16 -25.68 4.78
N HIS A 202 -12.38 -26.57 3.81
CA HIS A 202 -13.31 -27.69 3.97
C HIS A 202 -12.59 -28.95 4.47
N THR A 203 -12.21 -28.94 5.75
CA THR A 203 -11.91 -30.17 6.51
C THR A 203 -12.84 -30.15 7.73
N ALA A 204 -13.86 -31.00 7.93
CA ALA A 204 -14.25 -32.30 7.40
C ALA A 204 -15.80 -32.45 7.52
N PRO A 205 -16.45 -33.41 6.82
CA PRO A 205 -17.87 -33.68 7.02
C PRO A 205 -18.11 -34.28 8.41
N ASP A 206 -19.13 -33.73 9.09
CA ASP A 206 -19.70 -34.22 10.33
C ASP A 206 -20.04 -35.71 10.21
N ARG A 207 -19.28 -36.54 10.93
CA ARG A 207 -19.59 -37.95 11.15
C ARG A 207 -19.73 -38.14 12.65
N GLN A 208 -20.94 -37.96 13.17
CA GLN A 208 -21.67 -38.92 14.02
C GLN A 208 -22.84 -38.24 14.75
N ALA A 209 -24.09 -38.55 14.34
CA ALA A 209 -25.20 -38.88 15.24
C ALA A 209 -26.49 -39.22 14.45
N GLU A 210 -26.44 -40.21 13.55
CA GLU A 210 -27.64 -40.97 13.16
C GLU A 210 -27.44 -42.43 13.57
N SER A 211 -27.65 -42.71 14.85
CA SER A 211 -27.83 -44.07 15.34
C SER A 211 -29.30 -44.30 15.68
N ARG A 212 -30.03 -44.72 14.64
CA ARG A 212 -31.10 -45.73 14.65
C ARG A 212 -32.18 -45.61 15.73
N GLU A 213 -33.27 -44.93 15.38
CA GLU A 213 -34.61 -45.34 15.84
C GLU A 213 -34.90 -46.77 15.36
N THR A 214 -35.28 -47.64 16.28
CA THR A 214 -35.80 -48.98 15.99
C THR A 214 -37.34 -48.90 16.02
N PRO A 215 -38.06 -49.34 14.97
CA PRO A 215 -39.51 -49.36 15.00
C PRO A 215 -40.00 -50.63 15.72
N GLN A 216 -40.75 -50.50 16.81
CA GLN A 216 -41.57 -51.59 17.34
C GLN A 216 -43.03 -51.38 16.96
N SER A 217 -43.49 -52.24 16.04
CA SER A 217 -44.88 -52.35 15.59
C SER A 217 -45.64 -53.35 16.50
N THR A 218 -46.68 -52.85 17.17
CA THR A 218 -48.03 -53.43 17.40
C THR A 218 -48.25 -54.90 17.84
N GLU A 219 -48.79 -55.03 19.09
CA GLU A 219 -50.04 -55.72 19.53
C GLU A 219 -50.20 -57.26 19.45
N PRO A 220 -51.23 -57.93 20.06
CA PRO A 220 -52.19 -57.55 21.12
C PRO A 220 -52.37 -58.59 22.27
N ARG A 221 -53.01 -58.21 23.40
CA ARG A 221 -54.21 -58.82 24.06
C ARG A 221 -54.27 -58.48 25.56
#